data_AF-A0A3R6H2N5-F1
#
_entry.id   AF-A0A3R6H2N5-F1
#
_cell.length_a   1.000
_cell.length_b   1.000
_cell.length_c   1.000
_cell.angle_alpha   90.00
_cell.angle_beta   90.00
_cell.angle_gamma   90.00
#
_symmetry.space_group_name_H-M   'P 1'
#
loop_
_entity.id
_entity.type
_entity.pdbx_description
1 polymer ?
#
loop_
_entity_poly.entity_id
_entity_poly.type
_entity_poly.pdbx_seq_one_letter_code
_entity_poly.pdbx_strand_id
1 'polypeptide(L)'
;MRKKRIVLQIPVAYNVITSCVVTLREMEKKFFDILRIVQKNPVFGKTLMCGGMLDEKRMEILYEILYAIDRGEFTDTRNDIFQYGSLIGKKDLLARQIFLCLLILLDEQEQMIRK
;
A
#
# COMPACT_ATOMS: atom_id res chain seq x y z
N MET A 1 2.91 6.02 -45.22
CA MET A 1 1.75 6.42 -44.38
C MET A 1 1.72 5.75 -42.99
N ARG A 2 2.04 4.45 -42.82
CA ARG A 2 1.97 3.76 -41.50
C ARG A 2 2.98 4.24 -40.43
N LYS A 3 4.24 4.54 -40.80
CA LYS A 3 5.29 5.00 -39.86
C LYS A 3 4.93 6.30 -39.12
N LYS A 4 4.35 7.30 -39.80
CA LYS A 4 3.98 8.59 -39.16
C LYS A 4 2.88 8.45 -38.11
N ARG A 5 1.96 7.49 -38.26
CA ARG A 5 0.85 7.27 -37.33
C ARG A 5 1.31 6.60 -36.02
N ILE A 6 2.29 5.71 -36.08
CA ILE A 6 2.90 5.06 -34.89
C ILE A 6 3.70 6.07 -34.06
N VAL A 7 4.47 6.94 -34.72
CA VAL A 7 5.28 7.98 -34.05
C VAL A 7 4.43 8.98 -33.27
N LEU A 8 3.18 9.22 -33.69
CA LEU A 8 2.22 10.07 -32.97
C LEU A 8 1.46 9.34 -31.85
N GLN A 9 1.33 8.01 -31.91
CA GLN A 9 0.64 7.22 -30.89
C GLN A 9 1.50 6.92 -29.66
N ILE A 10 2.82 6.83 -29.82
CA ILE A 10 3.75 6.57 -28.70
C ILE A 10 3.72 7.69 -27.65
N PRO A 11 3.79 8.99 -28.01
CA PRO A 11 3.70 10.08 -27.04
C PRO A 11 2.34 10.14 -26.32
N VAL A 12 1.26 9.83 -27.04
CA VAL A 12 -0.10 9.81 -26.46
C VAL A 12 -0.23 8.67 -25.45
N ALA A 13 0.22 7.46 -25.80
CA ALA A 13 0.23 6.33 -24.89
C ALA A 13 1.12 6.59 -23.65
N TYR A 14 2.29 7.21 -23.85
CA TYR A 14 3.17 7.61 -22.74
C TYR A 14 2.49 8.59 -21.78
N ASN A 15 1.82 9.63 -22.31
CA ASN A 15 1.12 10.61 -21.49
C ASN A 15 -0.05 9.98 -20.71
N VAL A 16 -0.81 9.08 -21.34
CA VAL A 16 -1.89 8.34 -20.69
C VAL A 16 -1.34 7.46 -19.57
N ILE A 17 -0.29 6.68 -19.83
CA ILE A 17 0.35 5.82 -18.82
C ILE A 17 0.87 6.67 -17.66
N THR A 18 1.55 7.78 -17.95
CA THR A 18 2.08 8.68 -16.92
C THR A 18 0.95 9.24 -16.05
N SER A 19 -0.15 9.69 -16.67
CA SER A 19 -1.32 10.16 -15.93
C SER A 19 -1.91 9.08 -15.04
N CYS A 20 -2.06 7.84 -15.54
CA CYS A 20 -2.57 6.72 -14.74
C CYS A 20 -1.67 6.42 -13.54
N VAL A 21 -0.34 6.42 -13.72
CA VAL A 21 0.62 6.18 -12.63
C VAL A 21 0.53 7.27 -11.57
N VAL A 22 0.38 8.55 -11.96
CA VAL A 22 0.19 9.65 -11.00
C VAL A 22 -1.09 9.44 -10.19
N THR A 23 -2.21 9.11 -10.84
CA THR A 23 -3.47 8.85 -10.16
C THR A 23 -3.37 7.66 -9.20
N LEU A 24 -2.68 6.59 -9.59
CA LEU A 24 -2.47 5.42 -8.72
C LEU A 24 -1.68 5.79 -7.46
N ARG A 25 -0.60 6.58 -7.60
CA ARG A 25 0.16 7.06 -6.43
C ARG A 25 -0.67 7.93 -5.50
N GLU A 26 -1.55 8.76 -6.03
CA GLU A 26 -2.46 9.56 -5.20
C GLU A 26 -3.46 8.68 -4.45
N MET A 27 -3.98 7.63 -5.08
CA MET A 27 -4.86 6.66 -4.44
C MET A 27 -4.13 5.87 -3.33
N GLU A 28 -2.89 5.46 -3.58
CA GLU A 28 -2.04 4.77 -2.59
C GLU A 28 -1.82 5.63 -1.35
N LYS A 29 -1.48 6.90 -1.53
CA LYS A 29 -1.31 7.86 -0.43
C LYS A 29 -2.59 8.02 0.39
N LYS A 30 -3.73 8.23 -0.28
CA LYS A 30 -5.03 8.35 0.40
C LYS A 30 -5.40 7.08 1.16
N PHE A 31 -5.12 5.92 0.58
CA PHE A 31 -5.37 4.65 1.24
C PHE A 31 -4.50 4.48 2.49
N PHE A 32 -3.24 4.88 2.42
CA PHE A 32 -2.36 4.88 3.59
C PHE A 32 -2.81 5.86 4.69
N ASP A 33 -3.26 7.06 4.32
CA ASP A 33 -3.82 8.02 5.27
C ASP A 33 -5.04 7.44 6.00
N ILE A 34 -5.88 6.65 5.30
CA ILE A 34 -6.98 5.91 5.92
C ILE A 34 -6.46 4.89 6.92
N LEU A 35 -5.42 4.12 6.59
CA LEU A 35 -4.83 3.15 7.52
C LEU A 35 -4.28 3.82 8.78
N ARG A 36 -3.65 5.00 8.65
CA ARG A 36 -3.22 5.81 9.80
C ARG A 36 -4.40 6.30 10.66
N ILE A 37 -5.52 6.67 10.05
CA ILE A 37 -6.73 7.05 10.81
C ILE A 37 -7.26 5.84 11.58
N VAL A 38 -7.29 4.66 10.95
CA VAL A 38 -7.69 3.39 11.57
C VAL A 38 -6.78 3.02 12.75
N GLN A 39 -5.50 3.36 12.67
CA GLN A 39 -4.55 3.21 13.78
C GLN A 39 -4.81 4.19 14.92
N LYS A 40 -5.02 5.47 14.62
CA LYS A 40 -5.21 6.51 15.65
C LYS A 40 -6.52 6.37 16.40
N ASN A 41 -7.54 5.74 15.81
CA ASN A 41 -8.81 5.51 16.47
C ASN A 41 -9.12 4.00 16.59
N PRO A 42 -8.96 3.42 17.79
CA PRO A 42 -9.14 1.99 18.01
C PRO A 42 -10.57 1.49 17.73
N VAL A 43 -11.56 2.39 17.68
CA VAL A 43 -12.94 2.04 17.29
C VAL A 43 -12.99 1.55 15.85
N PHE A 44 -12.22 2.15 14.93
CA PHE A 44 -12.19 1.73 13.54
C PHE A 44 -11.54 0.35 13.38
N GLY A 45 -10.42 0.10 14.07
CA GLY A 45 -9.81 -1.24 14.09
C GLY A 45 -10.78 -2.30 14.59
N LYS A 46 -11.47 -2.04 15.71
CA LYS A 46 -12.53 -2.93 16.21
C LYS A 46 -13.65 -3.14 15.20
N THR A 47 -14.03 -2.09 14.47
CA THR A 47 -15.08 -2.17 13.45
C THR A 47 -14.68 -3.08 12.29
N LEU A 48 -13.44 -2.97 11.79
CA LEU A 48 -12.91 -3.83 10.75
C LEU A 48 -12.88 -5.30 11.19
N MET A 49 -12.54 -5.55 12.46
CA MET A 49 -12.54 -6.90 13.03
C MET A 49 -13.96 -7.46 13.19
N CYS A 50 -14.90 -6.68 13.75
CA CYS A 50 -16.29 -7.09 13.89
C CYS A 50 -16.97 -7.37 12.53
N GLY A 51 -16.58 -6.64 11.48
CA GLY A 51 -17.05 -6.87 10.11
C GLY A 51 -16.42 -8.07 9.41
N GLY A 52 -15.49 -8.78 10.06
CA GLY A 52 -14.75 -9.90 9.45
C GLY A 52 -13.81 -9.47 8.32
N MET A 53 -13.47 -8.19 8.24
CA MET A 53 -12.62 -7.64 7.18
C MET A 53 -11.13 -7.90 7.44
N LEU A 54 -10.75 -7.96 8.72
CA LEU A 54 -9.42 -8.33 9.22
C LEU A 54 -9.57 -9.16 10.49
N ASP A 55 -8.74 -10.17 10.70
CA ASP A 55 -8.67 -10.84 12.01
C ASP A 55 -7.73 -10.11 12.97
N GLU A 56 -7.84 -10.45 14.25
CA GLU A 56 -7.11 -9.83 15.36
C GLU A 56 -5.59 -9.87 15.15
N LYS A 57 -5.05 -11.02 14.73
CA LYS A 57 -3.61 -11.18 14.54
C LYS A 57 -3.09 -10.31 13.40
N ARG A 58 -3.81 -10.24 12.29
CA ARG A 58 -3.46 -9.32 11.19
C ARG A 58 -3.60 -7.86 11.58
N MET A 59 -4.61 -7.53 12.39
CA MET A 59 -4.81 -6.17 12.90
C MET A 59 -3.66 -5.73 13.81
N GLU A 60 -3.20 -6.61 14.70
CA GLU A 60 -2.06 -6.38 15.59
C GLU A 60 -0.78 -6.11 14.79
N ILE A 61 -0.44 -6.99 13.85
CA ILE A 61 0.75 -6.80 12.99
C ILE A 61 0.64 -5.50 12.18
N LEU A 62 -0.56 -5.18 11.66
CA LEU A 62 -0.78 -3.93 10.93
C LEU A 62 -0.51 -2.70 11.82
N TYR A 63 -0.91 -2.72 13.09
CA TYR A 63 -0.64 -1.62 14.00
C TYR A 63 0.84 -1.47 14.33
N GLU A 64 1.57 -2.57 14.55
CA GLU A 64 3.02 -2.52 14.76
C GLU A 64 3.74 -1.90 13.56
N ILE A 65 3.39 -2.33 12.34
CA ILE A 65 3.94 -1.78 11.09
C ILE A 65 3.66 -0.28 10.98
N LEU A 66 2.41 0.15 11.18
CA LEU A 66 2.04 1.56 11.07
C LEU A 66 2.72 2.42 12.14
N TYR A 67 2.89 1.89 13.35
CA TYR A 67 3.59 2.56 14.44
C TYR A 67 5.08 2.73 14.16
N ALA A 68 5.73 1.68 13.66
CA ALA A 68 7.11 1.71 13.21
C ALA A 68 7.33 2.75 12.09
N ILE A 69 6.43 2.79 11.10
CA ILE A 69 6.46 3.80 10.02
C ILE A 69 6.34 5.22 10.58
N ASP A 70 5.40 5.48 11.48
CA ASP A 70 5.19 6.82 12.06
C ASP A 70 6.39 7.30 12.89
N ARG A 71 7.20 6.37 13.44
CA ARG A 71 8.43 6.68 14.19
C ARG A 71 9.69 6.69 13.33
N GLY A 72 9.61 6.25 12.08
CA GLY A 72 10.76 6.08 11.20
C GLY A 72 11.69 4.92 11.62
N GLU A 73 11.16 3.96 12.41
CA GLU A 73 11.92 2.83 12.98
C GLU A 73 11.72 1.59 12.11
N PHE A 74 12.53 1.41 11.06
CA PHE A 74 12.30 0.40 10.01
C PHE A 74 13.08 -0.91 10.15
N THR A 75 13.77 -1.14 11.27
CA THR A 75 14.72 -2.28 11.41
C THR A 75 14.05 -3.64 11.21
N ASP A 76 12.80 -3.81 11.67
CA ASP A 76 12.06 -5.06 11.60
C ASP A 76 10.77 -4.98 10.74
N THR A 77 10.39 -3.77 10.30
CA THR A 77 9.13 -3.52 9.58
C THR A 77 8.98 -4.38 8.32
N ARG A 78 10.08 -4.68 7.62
CA ARG A 78 10.07 -5.57 6.46
C ARG A 78 9.59 -6.97 6.83
N ASN A 79 10.07 -7.51 7.94
CA ASN A 79 9.70 -8.85 8.41
C ASN A 79 8.24 -8.87 8.83
N ASP A 80 7.79 -7.82 9.53
CA ASP A 80 6.39 -7.69 9.94
C ASP A 80 5.44 -7.62 8.73
N ILE A 81 5.82 -6.89 7.68
CA ILE A 81 5.06 -6.82 6.42
C ILE A 81 4.94 -8.22 5.79
N PHE A 82 6.04 -8.99 5.72
CA PHE A 82 5.97 -10.35 5.20
C PHE A 82 5.18 -11.29 6.10
N GLN A 83 5.27 -11.13 7.42
CA GLN A 83 4.46 -11.89 8.37
C GLN A 83 2.98 -11.61 8.15
N TYR A 84 2.57 -10.34 7.99
CA TYR A 84 1.22 -9.98 7.61
C TYR A 84 0.79 -10.68 6.31
N GLY A 85 1.65 -10.61 5.28
CA GLY A 85 1.43 -11.25 3.98
C GLY A 85 1.20 -12.76 4.06
N SER A 86 1.90 -13.44 4.97
CA SER A 86 1.78 -14.89 5.18
C SER A 86 0.41 -15.33 5.71
N LEU A 87 -0.32 -14.42 6.37
CA LEU A 87 -1.63 -14.69 6.97
C LEU A 87 -2.80 -14.44 5.99
N ILE A 88 -2.53 -13.97 4.77
CA ILE A 88 -3.57 -13.59 3.81
C ILE A 88 -4.23 -14.83 3.19
N GLY A 89 -5.54 -14.93 3.36
CA GLY A 89 -6.36 -15.95 2.70
C GLY A 89 -6.40 -15.82 1.17
N LYS A 90 -6.74 -16.91 0.47
CA LYS A 90 -6.83 -16.94 -1.00
C LYS A 90 -7.81 -15.91 -1.58
N LYS A 91 -8.89 -15.59 -0.87
CA LYS A 91 -9.97 -14.71 -1.33
C LYS A 91 -10.01 -13.35 -0.63
N ASP A 92 -9.03 -13.05 0.22
CA ASP A 92 -9.05 -11.81 1.00
C ASP A 92 -8.48 -10.64 0.19
N LEU A 93 -9.36 -9.91 -0.49
CA LEU A 93 -8.98 -8.79 -1.34
C LEU A 93 -8.49 -7.58 -0.54
N LEU A 94 -9.11 -7.29 0.60
CA LEU A 94 -8.72 -6.14 1.42
C LEU A 94 -7.32 -6.34 1.99
N ALA A 95 -7.04 -7.51 2.57
CA ALA A 95 -5.72 -7.78 3.12
C ALA A 95 -4.62 -7.81 2.05
N ARG A 96 -4.94 -8.27 0.82
CA ARG A 96 -4.03 -8.15 -0.32
C ARG A 96 -3.72 -6.69 -0.65
N GLN A 97 -4.74 -5.83 -0.66
CA GLN A 97 -4.57 -4.43 -0.97
C GLN A 97 -3.76 -3.70 0.12
N ILE A 98 -4.00 -4.03 1.39
CA ILE A 98 -3.20 -3.54 2.52
C ILE A 98 -1.75 -3.98 2.35
N PHE A 99 -1.50 -5.26 2.10
CA PHE A 99 -0.16 -5.78 1.91
C PHE A 99 0.58 -5.13 0.73
N LEU A 100 -0.08 -4.96 -0.41
CA LEU A 100 0.50 -4.25 -1.56
C LEU A 100 0.84 -2.79 -1.21
N CYS A 101 -0.05 -2.09 -0.51
CA CYS A 101 0.20 -0.73 -0.05
C CYS A 101 1.43 -0.66 0.87
N LEU A 102 1.55 -1.60 1.82
CA LEU A 102 2.70 -1.68 2.73
C LEU A 102 4.01 -1.96 1.99
N LEU A 103 4.00 -2.82 0.97
CA LEU A 103 5.19 -3.09 0.15
C LEU A 103 5.65 -1.86 -0.64
N ILE A 104 4.70 -1.09 -1.18
CA ILE A 104 5.01 0.13 -1.92
C ILE A 104 5.65 1.17 -0.99
N LEU A 105 5.10 1.33 0.23
CA LEU A 105 5.69 2.20 1.24
C LEU A 105 7.10 1.78 1.61
N LEU A 106 7.32 0.48 1.83
CA LEU A 106 8.66 -0.03 2.14
C LEU A 106 9.66 0.29 1.02
N ASP A 107 9.28 0.08 -0.24
CA ASP A 107 10.13 0.40 -1.40
C ASP A 107 10.42 1.90 -1.51
N GLU A 108 9.42 2.76 -1.32
CA GLU A 108 9.62 4.22 -1.33
C GLU A 108 10.60 4.66 -0.22
N GLN A 109 10.51 4.08 0.98
CA GLN A 109 11.43 4.39 2.07
C GLN A 109 12.85 3.88 1.79
N GLU A 110 13.00 2.64 1.31
CA GLU A 110 14.32 2.10 0.93
C GLU A 110 14.99 2.94 -0.16
N GLN A 111 14.23 3.48 -1.12
CA GLN A 111 14.75 4.35 -2.17
C GLN A 111 15.17 5.73 -1.67
N MET A 112 14.54 6.26 -0.62
CA MET A 112 14.98 7.52 0.00
C MET A 112 16.31 7.36 0.75
N ILE A 113 16.53 6.21 1.42
CA ILE A 113 17.78 5.93 2.15
C ILE A 113 18.96 5.69 1.19
N ARG A 114 18.71 5.18 -0.02
CA ARG A 114 19.74 4.93 -1.04
C ARG A 114 20.18 6.18 -1.83
N LYS A 115 19.52 7.32 -1.65
CA LYS A 115 19.87 8.60 -2.29
C LYS A 115 20.74 9.45 -1.38
#